data_AF-A0A0G4LNT4-F1
#
_entry.id   AF-A0A0G4LNT4-F1
#
_cell.length_a   1.000
_cell.length_b   1.000
_cell.length_c   1.000
_cell.angle_alpha   90.00
_cell.angle_beta   90.00
_cell.angle_gamma   90.00
#
_symmetry.space_group_name_H-M   'P 1'
#
loop_
_entity.id
_entity.type
_entity.pdbx_description
1 polymer ?
#
loop_
_entity_poly.entity_id
_entity_poly.type
_entity_poly.pdbx_seq_one_letter_code
_entity_poly.pdbx_strand_id
1 'polypeptide(L)'
;MRSFSALLGLAACLPELVSAHGFVRGIRAGGVWTAGSDPVWFYSPAGQGPVTAGWDSRNQDLGFVEPAAFGTNDIACHKSATAGKNFVNVNAGQTIEIYWNTWPDSHKGPIIDYIAPYN
;
A
#
# COMPACT_ATOMS: atom_id res chain seq x y z
N MET A 1 -45.39 -26.49 -22.49
CA MET A 1 -43.92 -26.56 -22.57
C MET A 1 -43.39 -25.37 -21.77
N ARG A 2 -42.69 -25.61 -20.66
CA ARG A 2 -42.31 -24.55 -19.69
C ARG A 2 -41.05 -23.83 -20.18
N SER A 3 -41.16 -22.51 -20.34
CA SER A 3 -40.05 -21.63 -20.74
C SER A 3 -38.90 -21.67 -19.73
N PHE A 4 -37.76 -22.20 -20.16
CA PHE A 4 -36.47 -22.08 -19.49
C PHE A 4 -35.68 -20.96 -20.17
N SER A 5 -35.90 -19.70 -19.81
CA SER A 5 -35.16 -18.59 -20.46
C SER A 5 -34.81 -17.40 -19.56
N ALA A 6 -34.74 -17.57 -18.24
CA ALA A 6 -34.51 -16.43 -17.33
C ALA A 6 -33.44 -16.67 -16.24
N LEU A 7 -32.31 -17.32 -16.57
CA LEU A 7 -31.21 -17.50 -15.60
C LEU A 7 -29.80 -17.14 -16.13
N LEU A 8 -29.67 -16.62 -17.37
CA LEU A 8 -28.35 -16.33 -17.97
C LEU A 8 -27.90 -14.86 -17.88
N GLY A 9 -28.51 -14.05 -17.01
CA GLY A 9 -28.26 -12.60 -16.95
C GLY A 9 -27.37 -12.09 -15.81
N LEU A 10 -27.02 -12.93 -14.82
CA LEU A 10 -26.42 -12.44 -13.57
C LEU A 10 -24.88 -12.49 -13.53
N ALA A 11 -24.23 -13.13 -14.50
CA ALA A 11 -22.77 -13.33 -14.49
C ALA A 11 -21.97 -12.12 -15.01
N ALA A 12 -22.62 -11.15 -15.67
CA ALA A 12 -21.95 -10.02 -16.33
C ALA A 12 -21.64 -8.83 -15.40
N CYS A 13 -22.05 -8.87 -14.13
CA CYS A 13 -21.84 -7.79 -13.16
C CYS A 13 -20.89 -8.17 -12.01
N LEU A 14 -20.10 -9.24 -12.15
CA LEU A 14 -19.06 -9.53 -11.17
C LEU A 14 -17.99 -8.43 -11.30
N PRO A 15 -17.76 -7.61 -10.26
CA PRO A 15 -16.63 -6.68 -10.29
C PRO A 15 -15.36 -7.50 -10.47
N GLU A 16 -14.51 -7.11 -11.42
CA GLU A 16 -13.18 -7.70 -11.53
C GLU A 16 -12.49 -7.51 -10.19
N LEU A 17 -12.21 -8.62 -9.49
CA LEU A 17 -11.44 -8.63 -8.26
C LEU A 17 -9.98 -8.35 -8.64
N VAL A 18 -9.67 -7.09 -8.89
CA VAL A 18 -8.29 -6.63 -9.09
C VAL A 18 -7.60 -6.67 -7.73
N SER A 19 -6.60 -7.54 -7.60
CA SER A 19 -5.79 -7.64 -6.40
C SER A 19 -4.40 -7.06 -6.65
N ALA A 20 -4.24 -5.79 -6.29
CA ALA A 20 -2.97 -5.09 -6.39
C ALA A 20 -2.05 -5.57 -5.28
N HIS A 21 -0.88 -6.09 -5.68
CA HIS A 21 0.12 -6.57 -4.75
C HIS A 21 1.44 -5.83 -4.95
N GLY A 22 1.93 -5.22 -3.89
CA GLY A 22 3.19 -4.50 -3.89
C GLY A 22 3.33 -3.62 -2.67
N PHE A 23 4.56 -3.24 -2.37
CA PHE A 23 4.88 -2.30 -1.30
C PHE A 23 6.11 -1.47 -1.67
N VAL A 24 6.27 -0.33 -0.99
CA VAL A 24 7.47 0.51 -1.10
C VAL A 24 8.59 -0.12 -0.27
N ARG A 25 9.60 -0.67 -0.95
CA ARG A 25 10.79 -1.25 -0.28
C ARG A 25 11.74 -0.17 0.29
N GLY A 26 11.60 1.07 -0.17
CA GLY A 26 12.29 2.21 0.39
C GLY A 26 12.36 3.37 -0.59
N ILE A 27 13.05 4.42 -0.16
CA ILE A 27 13.14 5.68 -0.90
C ILE A 27 14.58 6.15 -0.98
N ARG A 28 14.87 6.96 -1.99
CA ARG A 28 16.15 7.65 -2.15
C ARG A 28 15.92 9.14 -2.22
N ALA A 29 16.63 9.89 -1.38
CA ALA A 29 16.61 11.35 -1.41
C ALA A 29 18.06 11.86 -1.34
N GLY A 30 18.47 12.66 -2.33
CA GLY A 30 19.85 13.18 -2.40
C GLY A 30 20.91 12.10 -2.47
N GLY A 31 20.60 10.97 -3.11
CA GLY A 31 21.49 9.81 -3.20
C GLY A 31 21.50 8.90 -1.97
N VAL A 32 20.92 9.33 -0.83
CA VAL A 32 20.83 8.53 0.39
C VAL A 32 19.63 7.60 0.32
N TRP A 33 19.86 6.31 0.55
CA TRP A 33 18.80 5.30 0.65
C TRP A 33 18.24 5.25 2.07
N THR A 34 16.92 5.17 2.19
CA THR A 34 16.24 4.85 3.44
C THR A 34 15.26 3.70 3.21
N ALA A 35 15.38 2.65 4.02
CA ALA A 35 14.49 1.50 3.93
C ALA A 35 13.04 1.90 4.26
N GLY A 36 12.10 1.32 3.52
CA GLY A 36 10.67 1.33 3.83
C GLY A 36 10.31 0.18 4.79
N SER A 37 9.03 0.07 5.14
CA SER A 37 8.55 -1.03 5.95
C SER A 37 8.25 -2.24 5.05
N ASP A 38 9.12 -3.24 5.11
CA ASP A 38 8.88 -4.54 4.48
C ASP A 38 7.85 -5.33 5.32
N PRO A 39 6.72 -5.79 4.76
CA PRO A 39 5.67 -6.48 5.51
C PRO A 39 6.13 -7.71 6.32
N VAL A 40 7.31 -8.26 6.02
CA VAL A 40 7.98 -9.31 6.82
C VAL A 40 8.27 -8.85 8.26
N TRP A 41 8.29 -7.54 8.54
CA TRP A 41 8.44 -6.99 9.89
C TRP A 41 7.50 -7.66 10.91
N PHE A 42 6.30 -8.06 10.49
CA PHE A 42 5.27 -8.67 11.33
C PHE A 42 5.73 -9.97 12.00
N TYR A 43 6.67 -10.68 11.38
CA TYR A 43 7.23 -11.93 11.89
C TYR A 43 8.47 -11.72 12.75
N SER A 44 8.94 -10.48 12.89
CA SER A 44 10.08 -10.17 13.75
C SER A 44 9.66 -10.25 15.22
N PRO A 45 10.54 -10.70 16.14
CA PRO A 45 10.26 -10.64 17.57
C PRO A 45 9.91 -9.21 18.02
N ALA A 46 9.04 -9.10 19.02
CA ALA A 46 8.62 -7.81 19.54
C ALA A 46 9.83 -6.93 19.92
N GLY A 47 9.87 -5.70 19.39
CA GLY A 47 10.96 -4.75 19.60
C GLY A 47 12.23 -5.00 18.78
N GLN A 48 12.30 -6.07 17.98
CA GLN A 48 13.47 -6.42 17.16
C GLN A 48 13.24 -6.22 15.66
N GLY A 49 12.06 -5.72 15.26
CA GLY A 49 11.78 -5.35 13.88
C GLY A 49 12.70 -4.21 13.40
N PRO A 50 12.93 -4.10 12.08
CA PRO A 50 13.76 -3.06 11.52
C PRO A 50 13.21 -1.66 11.85
N VAL A 51 14.10 -0.73 12.16
CA VAL A 51 13.76 0.70 12.34
C VAL A 51 13.78 1.36 10.97
N THR A 52 12.61 1.66 10.43
CA THR A 52 12.45 2.21 9.07
C THR A 52 11.68 3.53 9.09
N ALA A 53 11.74 4.28 7.98
CA ALA A 53 10.93 5.48 7.81
C ALA A 53 9.52 5.19 7.27
N GLY A 54 9.30 3.98 6.73
CA GLY A 54 7.97 3.49 6.39
C GLY A 54 7.17 3.15 7.63
N TRP A 55 5.84 3.26 7.53
CA TRP A 55 4.93 2.88 8.60
C TRP A 55 4.67 1.38 8.55
N ASP A 56 4.70 0.72 9.70
CA ASP A 56 4.44 -0.71 9.80
C ASP A 56 2.92 -0.96 9.69
N SER A 57 2.49 -1.72 8.69
CA SER A 57 1.08 -2.04 8.44
C SER A 57 0.79 -3.54 8.35
N ARG A 58 -0.49 -3.92 8.49
CA ARG A 58 -0.98 -5.30 8.36
C ARG A 58 -1.31 -5.66 6.91
N ASN A 59 -0.28 -5.67 6.08
CA ASN A 59 -0.33 -5.95 4.65
C ASN A 59 0.62 -7.09 4.26
N GLN A 60 0.67 -8.16 5.05
CA GLN A 60 1.52 -9.34 4.79
C GLN A 60 1.08 -10.08 3.51
N ASP A 61 -0.16 -9.87 3.09
CA ASP A 61 -0.69 -10.28 1.78
C ASP A 61 -0.11 -9.46 0.62
N LEU A 62 0.59 -8.35 0.89
CA LEU A 62 1.00 -7.29 -0.03
C LEU A 62 -0.16 -6.50 -0.64
N GLY A 63 -1.37 -6.66 -0.10
CA GLY A 63 -2.61 -6.19 -0.70
C GLY A 63 -2.89 -4.70 -0.52
N PHE A 64 -4.14 -4.32 -0.80
CA PHE A 64 -4.64 -2.94 -0.82
C PHE A 64 -5.69 -2.68 0.26
N VAL A 65 -6.03 -1.40 0.47
CA VAL A 65 -7.19 -0.97 1.25
C VAL A 65 -8.39 -0.88 0.32
N GLU A 66 -9.43 -1.67 0.58
CA GLU A 66 -10.60 -1.72 -0.30
C GLU A 66 -11.52 -0.49 -0.13
N PRO A 67 -12.33 -0.14 -1.15
CA PRO A 67 -13.22 1.01 -1.08
C PRO A 67 -14.18 1.04 0.12
N ALA A 68 -14.61 -0.13 0.60
CA ALA A 68 -15.48 -0.23 1.78
C ALA A 68 -14.79 0.30 3.07
N ALA A 69 -13.46 0.31 3.11
CA ALA A 69 -12.66 0.79 4.24
C ALA A 69 -12.24 2.27 4.11
N PHE A 70 -12.64 2.99 3.05
CA PHE A 70 -12.26 4.40 2.86
C PHE A 70 -12.77 5.37 3.94
N GLY A 71 -13.81 4.97 4.69
CA GLY A 71 -14.32 5.72 5.85
C GLY A 71 -13.57 5.43 7.15
N THR A 72 -12.47 4.67 7.11
CA THR A 72 -11.70 4.23 8.30
C THR A 72 -10.28 4.78 8.28
N ASN A 73 -9.55 4.62 9.39
CA ASN A 73 -8.16 5.05 9.48
C ASN A 73 -7.21 4.22 8.58
N ASP A 74 -7.63 3.06 8.08
CA ASP A 74 -6.78 2.22 7.22
C ASP A 74 -6.38 2.93 5.91
N ILE A 75 -7.21 3.84 5.40
CA ILE A 75 -6.89 4.56 4.15
C ILE A 75 -5.78 5.61 4.33
N ALA A 76 -5.49 6.03 5.56
CA ALA A 76 -4.53 7.10 5.82
C ALA A 76 -3.08 6.66 5.54
N CYS A 77 -2.67 5.51 6.06
CA CYS A 77 -1.31 4.99 5.93
C CYS A 77 -1.25 3.46 5.72
N HIS A 78 -2.34 2.85 5.23
CA HIS A 78 -2.58 1.39 5.09
C HIS A 78 -3.14 0.71 6.36
N LYS A 79 -3.53 -0.56 6.22
CA LYS A 79 -4.25 -1.38 7.21
C LYS A 79 -3.54 -1.38 8.56
N SER A 80 -4.21 -0.85 9.59
CA SER A 80 -3.71 -0.81 10.97
C SER A 80 -2.28 -0.25 11.09
N ALA A 81 -1.94 0.76 10.28
CA ALA A 81 -0.59 1.30 10.22
C ALA A 81 -0.16 1.93 11.55
N THR A 82 1.11 1.72 11.92
CA THR A 82 1.76 2.35 13.06
C THR A 82 2.94 3.19 12.58
N ALA A 83 3.15 4.34 13.23
CA ALA A 83 4.12 5.32 12.79
C ALA A 83 5.53 4.74 12.64
N GLY A 84 6.18 5.08 11.52
CA GLY A 84 7.58 4.76 11.30
C GLY A 84 8.46 5.31 12.43
N LYS A 85 9.57 4.61 12.70
CA LYS A 85 10.47 4.91 13.82
C LYS A 85 11.69 5.73 13.38
N ASN A 86 11.72 6.17 12.14
CA ASN A 86 12.78 6.97 11.55
C ASN A 86 12.19 8.00 10.58
N PHE A 87 12.98 9.02 10.21
CA PHE A 87 12.58 10.06 9.27
C PHE A 87 13.50 10.06 8.06
N VAL A 88 13.00 10.55 6.93
CA VAL A 88 13.84 10.87 5.77
C VAL A 88 14.06 12.37 5.73
N ASN A 89 15.32 12.77 5.89
CA ASN A 89 15.71 14.17 5.82
C ASN A 89 15.79 14.61 4.37
N VAL A 90 15.02 15.63 4.02
CA VAL A 90 14.97 16.20 2.67
C VAL A 90 15.01 17.73 2.72
N ASN A 91 15.66 18.33 1.73
CA ASN A 91 15.62 19.76 1.50
C ASN A 91 14.38 20.13 0.69
N ALA A 92 13.85 21.34 0.90
CA ALA A 92 12.78 21.85 0.05
C ALA A 92 13.22 21.89 -1.43
N GLY A 93 12.35 21.43 -2.32
CA GLY A 93 12.64 21.32 -3.76
C GLY A 93 13.47 20.09 -4.15
N GLN A 94 13.88 19.25 -3.20
CA GLN A 94 14.59 18.01 -3.49
C GLN A 94 13.64 16.94 -4.04
N THR A 95 14.10 16.20 -5.04
CA THR A 95 13.39 15.02 -5.54
C THR A 95 13.55 13.84 -4.59
N ILE A 96 12.43 13.14 -4.33
CA ILE A 96 12.38 11.86 -3.64
C ILE A 96 12.04 10.80 -4.68
N GLU A 97 12.86 9.75 -4.75
CA GLU A 97 12.61 8.58 -5.57
C GLU A 97 12.01 7.47 -4.70
N ILE A 98 10.85 6.95 -5.07
CA ILE A 98 10.14 5.89 -4.34
C ILE A 98 10.31 4.58 -5.09
N TYR A 99 10.79 3.54 -4.41
CA TYR A 99 11.07 2.25 -5.02
C TYR A 99 10.07 1.21 -4.52
N TRP A 100 9.25 0.71 -5.43
CA TRP A 100 8.37 -0.43 -5.19
C TRP A 100 9.14 -1.75 -5.30
N ASN A 101 8.69 -2.79 -4.61
CA ASN A 101 9.23 -4.14 -4.78
C ASN A 101 8.78 -4.77 -6.11
N THR A 102 7.52 -4.57 -6.46
CA THR A 102 6.87 -5.02 -7.69
C THR A 102 5.74 -4.06 -8.04
N TRP A 103 5.44 -3.96 -9.33
CA TRP A 103 4.27 -3.26 -9.84
C TRP A 103 3.79 -4.00 -11.10
N PRO A 104 2.78 -4.88 -10.98
CA PRO A 104 2.34 -5.66 -12.12
C PRO A 104 1.75 -4.79 -13.24
N ASP A 105 2.04 -5.12 -14.50
CA ASP A 105 1.55 -4.36 -15.65
C ASP A 105 0.03 -4.28 -15.73
N SER A 106 -0.69 -5.26 -15.21
CA SER A 106 -2.16 -5.27 -15.17
C SER A 106 -2.75 -4.23 -14.21
N HIS A 107 -1.95 -3.68 -13.29
CA HIS A 107 -2.41 -2.74 -12.27
C HIS A 107 -2.11 -1.30 -12.71
N LYS A 108 -2.82 -0.86 -13.75
CA LYS A 108 -2.75 0.52 -14.25
C LYS A 108 -3.66 1.42 -13.42
N GLY A 109 -3.13 2.55 -12.98
CA GLY A 109 -3.87 3.53 -12.20
C GLY A 109 -3.03 4.79 -11.96
N PRO A 110 -3.64 5.82 -11.36
CA PRO A 110 -2.91 7.02 -10.99
C PRO A 110 -1.95 6.74 -9.82
N ILE A 111 -0.88 7.53 -9.75
CA ILE A 111 -0.02 7.67 -8.57
C ILE A 111 -0.29 9.07 -8.02
N ILE A 112 -0.54 9.17 -6.72
CA ILE A 112 -0.89 10.43 -6.06
C ILE A 112 -0.08 10.53 -4.77
N ASP A 113 0.57 11.68 -4.58
CA ASP A 113 1.41 11.96 -3.42
C ASP A 113 0.80 13.09 -2.58
N TYR A 114 0.89 12.94 -1.26
CA TYR A 114 0.37 13.91 -0.29
C TYR A 114 1.42 14.16 0.80
N ILE A 115 1.38 15.35 1.40
CA ILE A 115 2.18 15.70 2.57
C ILE A 115 1.25 16.25 3.64
N ALA A 116 1.41 15.80 4.88
CA ALA A 116 0.73 16.32 6.05
C ALA A 116 1.78 16.75 7.10
N PRO A 117 1.60 17.89 7.78
CA PRO A 117 2.50 18.31 8.85
C PRO A 117 2.41 17.34 10.05
N TYR A 118 3.56 16.98 10.61
CA TYR A 118 3.68 16.20 11.84
C TYR A 118 3.74 17.17 13.03
N ASN A 119 2.60 17.41 13.68
CA ASN A 119 2.44 18.37 14.79
C ASN A 119 1.95 17.67 16.06
#